data_AF-A0A6A2Y8Q4-F1
#
_entry.id   AF-A0A6A2Y8Q4-F1
#
_cell.length_a   1.000
_cell.length_b   1.000
_cell.length_c   1.000
_cell.angle_alpha   90.00
_cell.angle_beta   90.00
_cell.angle_gamma   90.00
#
_symmetry.space_group_name_H-M   'P 1'
#
loop_
_entity.id
_entity.type
_entity.pdbx_description
1 polymer ?
#
loop_
_entity_poly.entity_id
_entity_poly.type
_entity_poly.pdbx_seq_one_letter_code
_entity_poly.pdbx_strand_id
1 'polypeptide(L)'
;MACSWWRAPVYFTVSVLLAFLAISTALRSLPRDESLPTKSAVAPLLLDASTALRKSGFNIIATLLQITPEIFISSPHSTIFAIPDSSIANASHASWLLKHLFQYHASPLQLPMKELLKKHKGSCFPTLFHGKNVALTKVDDKQRIVEINRVLVSHPDIFLDGPLTIHGVLGPFTSMDPRYVNQGWDHIQAPICDSNLSLVSEVVVVDAKNVVEWTNVIRLLSSKGFVSFAIGLNSVLDGILYDKVKLNSVTVFAPPEFSFVASASALLEKIVRLHIVPRKLTYMELASLPANASLSTLVPGHLLRVSEGVKNKRDLMINEVKIVAPNLLESKKFVIHGISQAFELDELPNISR
;
A
#
# COMPACT_ATOMS: atom_id res chain seq x y z
N MET A 1 34.98 48.28 8.93
CA MET A 1 35.54 47.13 8.18
C MET A 1 36.31 46.25 9.15
N ALA A 2 35.84 45.03 9.41
CA ALA A 2 36.66 43.94 9.93
C ALA A 2 36.06 42.63 9.40
N CYS A 3 36.81 41.97 8.53
CA CYS A 3 36.38 40.87 7.68
C CYS A 3 36.37 39.55 8.47
N SER A 4 35.26 38.81 8.48
CA SER A 4 35.10 37.53 9.18
C SER A 4 35.72 36.34 8.43
N TRP A 5 36.87 36.54 7.79
CA TRP A 5 37.48 35.56 6.87
C TRP A 5 38.24 34.42 7.55
N TRP A 6 38.40 34.48 8.88
CA TRP A 6 39.17 33.49 9.65
C TRP A 6 38.37 32.28 10.11
N ARG A 7 37.03 32.29 9.96
CA ARG A 7 36.17 31.18 10.41
C ARG A 7 36.05 30.06 9.39
N ALA A 8 36.11 30.37 8.09
CA ALA A 8 35.96 29.39 7.02
C ALA A 8 37.06 28.29 7.01
N PRO A 9 38.35 28.62 7.23
CA PRO A 9 39.39 27.58 7.28
C PRO A 9 39.21 26.64 8.47
N VAL A 10 38.74 27.15 9.62
CA VAL A 10 38.53 26.38 10.84
C VAL A 10 37.36 25.40 10.69
N TYR A 11 36.25 25.83 10.09
CA TYR A 11 35.14 24.91 9.82
C TYR A 11 35.51 23.84 8.79
N PHE A 12 36.33 24.18 7.81
CA PHE A 12 36.83 23.22 6.82
C PHE A 12 37.73 22.15 7.46
N THR A 13 38.69 22.55 8.32
CA THR A 13 39.59 21.59 8.98
C THR A 13 38.84 20.68 9.96
N VAL A 14 37.89 21.22 10.72
CA VAL A 14 37.04 20.42 11.63
C VAL A 14 36.19 19.43 10.84
N SER A 15 35.62 19.85 9.69
CA SER A 15 34.79 18.97 8.85
C SER A 15 35.61 17.83 8.24
N VAL A 16 36.84 18.10 7.80
CA VAL A 16 37.75 17.06 7.26
C VAL A 16 38.17 16.07 8.35
N LEU A 17 38.46 16.55 9.56
CA LEU A 17 38.78 15.70 10.71
C LEU A 17 37.62 14.78 11.10
N LEU A 18 36.40 15.33 11.15
CA LEU A 18 35.19 14.53 11.44
C LEU A 18 34.93 13.49 10.35
N ALA A 19 35.10 13.83 9.06
CA ALA A 19 34.98 12.88 7.96
C ALA A 19 36.01 11.74 8.06
N PHE A 20 37.26 12.07 8.39
CA PHE A 20 38.31 11.05 8.59
C PHE A 20 38.02 10.11 9.75
N LEU A 21 37.50 10.64 10.87
CA LEU A 21 37.11 9.84 12.03
C LEU A 21 35.91 8.94 11.72
N ALA A 22 34.92 9.43 10.98
CA ALA A 22 33.76 8.64 10.53
C ALA A 22 34.17 7.50 9.58
N ILE A 23 35.05 7.76 8.62
CA ILE A 23 35.56 6.74 7.69
C ILE A 23 36.42 5.70 8.43
N SER A 24 37.27 6.15 9.36
CA SER A 24 38.14 5.25 10.14
C SER A 24 37.35 4.35 11.10
N THR A 25 36.24 4.84 11.66
CA THR A 25 35.34 4.05 12.51
C THR A 25 34.48 3.08 11.70
N ALA A 26 34.07 3.47 10.47
CA ALA A 26 33.41 2.58 9.53
C ALA A 26 34.32 1.45 9.02
N LEU A 27 35.60 1.73 8.75
CA LEU A 27 36.54 0.67 8.34
C LEU A 27 36.92 -0.28 9.49
N ARG A 28 36.95 0.21 10.74
CA ARG A 28 37.24 -0.63 11.92
C ARG A 28 36.06 -1.49 12.36
N SER A 29 34.85 -1.26 11.85
CA SER A 29 33.64 -2.01 12.17
C SER A 29 33.31 -3.11 11.15
N LEU A 30 34.22 -3.44 10.23
CA LEU A 30 34.07 -4.59 9.34
C LEU A 30 34.33 -5.90 10.14
N PRO A 31 33.34 -6.78 10.35
CA PRO A 31 33.57 -8.04 11.05
C PRO A 31 34.40 -8.97 10.16
N ARG A 32 35.45 -9.54 10.77
CA ARG A 32 36.26 -10.64 10.23
C ARG A 32 35.43 -11.93 10.27
N ASP A 33 35.52 -12.71 9.19
CA ASP A 33 34.87 -14.00 8.94
C ASP A 33 34.32 -14.75 10.16
N GLU A 34 32.99 -14.89 10.21
CA GLU A 34 32.33 -16.06 10.79
C GLU A 34 31.15 -16.50 9.91
N SER A 35 31.05 -17.81 9.73
CA SER A 35 30.16 -18.53 8.81
C SER A 35 28.67 -18.43 9.12
N LEU A 36 27.88 -18.22 8.05
CA LEU A 36 26.40 -18.24 7.86
C LEU A 36 25.47 -18.61 9.03
N PRO A 37 24.31 -17.92 9.08
CA PRO A 37 23.09 -18.57 8.58
C PRO A 37 22.42 -17.77 7.43
N THR A 38 22.07 -18.52 6.38
CA THR A 38 21.21 -18.21 5.22
C THR A 38 21.15 -16.75 4.74
N LYS A 39 22.14 -16.36 3.93
CA LYS A 39 22.09 -15.15 3.11
C LYS A 39 20.88 -15.23 2.17
N SER A 40 19.96 -14.26 2.27
CA SER A 40 18.69 -14.17 1.54
C SER A 40 18.80 -14.53 0.05
N ALA A 41 18.23 -15.66 -0.36
CA ALA A 41 18.14 -16.10 -1.75
C ALA A 41 17.21 -15.23 -2.61
N VAL A 42 16.47 -14.29 -2.00
CA VAL A 42 15.50 -13.43 -2.67
C VAL A 42 16.19 -12.31 -3.47
N ALA A 43 17.25 -11.72 -2.94
CA ALA A 43 17.93 -10.60 -3.60
C ALA A 43 18.61 -11.01 -4.92
N PRO A 44 19.31 -12.16 -5.02
CA PRO A 44 19.83 -12.66 -6.30
C PRO A 44 18.72 -12.95 -7.32
N LEU A 45 17.63 -13.59 -6.90
CA LEU A 45 16.50 -13.92 -7.78
C LEU A 45 15.89 -12.68 -8.43
N LEU A 46 15.64 -11.62 -7.65
CA LEU A 46 15.06 -10.37 -8.15
C LEU A 46 16.02 -9.64 -9.10
N LEU A 47 17.33 -9.76 -8.88
CA LEU A 47 18.35 -9.18 -9.77
C LEU A 47 18.37 -9.90 -11.13
N ASP A 48 18.30 -11.23 -11.14
CA ASP A 48 18.26 -12.03 -12.37
C ASP A 48 16.95 -11.78 -13.14
N ALA A 49 15.82 -11.74 -12.43
CA ALA A 49 14.52 -11.39 -12.99
C ALA A 49 14.51 -9.98 -13.61
N SER A 50 15.08 -8.99 -12.92
CA SER A 50 15.23 -7.64 -13.45
C SER A 50 16.13 -7.61 -14.69
N THR A 51 17.22 -8.38 -14.69
CA THR A 51 18.12 -8.49 -15.84
C THR A 51 17.41 -9.08 -17.06
N ALA A 52 16.60 -10.12 -16.86
CA ALA A 52 15.77 -10.70 -17.92
C ALA A 52 14.77 -9.68 -18.49
N LEU A 53 14.05 -8.96 -17.62
CA LEU A 53 13.11 -7.91 -18.03
C LEU A 53 13.79 -6.79 -18.85
N ARG A 54 14.97 -6.32 -18.45
CA ARG A 54 15.74 -5.29 -19.19
C ARG A 54 16.14 -5.77 -20.58
N LYS A 55 16.60 -7.02 -20.69
CA LYS A 55 16.94 -7.64 -21.98
C LYS A 55 15.73 -7.75 -22.91
N SER A 56 14.54 -7.87 -22.34
CA SER A 56 13.27 -7.91 -23.07
C SER A 56 12.61 -6.52 -23.27
N GLY A 57 13.26 -5.43 -22.87
CA GLY A 57 12.78 -4.06 -23.09
C GLY A 57 11.74 -3.53 -22.10
N PHE A 58 11.55 -4.20 -20.96
CA PHE A 58 10.61 -3.80 -19.89
C PHE A 58 11.36 -3.09 -18.74
N ASN A 59 11.97 -1.93 -19.00
CA ASN A 59 12.92 -1.30 -18.08
C ASN A 59 12.27 -0.70 -16.84
N ILE A 60 11.05 -0.19 -16.97
CA ILE A 60 10.32 0.40 -15.83
C ILE A 60 9.96 -0.71 -14.84
N ILE A 61 9.36 -1.81 -15.32
CA ILE A 61 9.02 -2.97 -14.48
C ILE A 61 10.28 -3.57 -13.87
N ALA A 62 11.37 -3.69 -14.65
CA ALA A 62 12.65 -4.18 -14.14
C ALA A 62 13.20 -3.32 -12.99
N THR A 63 13.03 -2.00 -13.07
CA THR A 63 13.50 -1.08 -12.04
C THR A 63 12.61 -1.17 -10.80
N LEU A 64 11.28 -1.13 -10.97
CA LEU A 64 10.31 -1.23 -9.88
C LEU A 64 10.44 -2.56 -9.13
N LEU A 65 10.72 -3.66 -9.81
CA LEU A 65 10.95 -4.95 -9.19
C LEU A 65 12.15 -4.94 -8.21
N GLN A 66 13.18 -4.12 -8.48
CA GLN A 66 14.34 -4.00 -7.58
C GLN A 66 14.10 -3.04 -6.42
N ILE A 67 13.39 -1.93 -6.65
CA ILE A 67 13.22 -0.87 -5.64
C ILE A 67 11.96 -1.03 -4.78
N THR A 68 10.93 -1.71 -5.29
CA THR A 68 9.62 -1.86 -4.64
C THR A 68 8.97 -3.20 -5.03
N PRO A 69 9.62 -4.35 -4.76
CA PRO A 69 9.12 -5.68 -5.11
C PRO A 69 7.74 -6.00 -4.53
N GLU A 70 7.37 -5.40 -3.40
CA GLU A 70 6.09 -5.59 -2.70
C GLU A 70 4.86 -5.18 -3.53
N ILE A 71 5.04 -4.39 -4.59
CA ILE A 71 3.96 -4.07 -5.54
C ILE A 71 3.59 -5.31 -6.37
N PHE A 72 4.54 -6.20 -6.62
CA PHE A 72 4.39 -7.35 -7.52
C PHE A 72 4.39 -8.70 -6.80
N ILE A 73 4.82 -8.75 -5.54
CA ILE A 73 5.04 -9.98 -4.79
C ILE A 73 4.43 -9.85 -3.39
N SER A 74 3.36 -10.59 -3.14
CA SER A 74 2.69 -10.65 -1.82
C SER A 74 2.53 -12.07 -1.26
N SER A 75 2.96 -13.08 -2.01
CA SER A 75 2.80 -14.51 -1.70
C SER A 75 4.06 -15.28 -2.08
N PRO A 76 4.26 -16.50 -1.53
CA PRO A 76 5.42 -17.33 -1.85
C PRO A 76 5.46 -17.80 -3.31
N HIS A 77 4.43 -17.52 -4.11
CA HIS A 77 4.39 -17.75 -5.55
C HIS A 77 3.83 -16.50 -6.20
N SER A 78 4.34 -16.07 -7.35
CA SER A 78 3.86 -14.87 -8.03
C SER A 78 4.06 -14.94 -9.54
N THR A 79 3.13 -14.33 -10.28
CA THR A 79 3.28 -14.07 -11.72
C THR A 79 3.17 -12.58 -12.00
N ILE A 80 4.13 -12.04 -12.74
CA ILE A 80 4.12 -10.64 -13.19
C ILE A 80 3.85 -10.61 -14.70
N PHE A 81 2.88 -9.79 -15.11
CA PHE A 81 2.58 -9.47 -16.50
C PHE A 81 3.15 -8.09 -16.84
N ALA A 82 4.41 -8.06 -17.26
CA ALA A 82 5.16 -6.85 -17.53
C ALA A 82 4.56 -6.05 -18.69
N ILE A 83 4.23 -4.79 -18.40
CA ILE A 83 3.65 -3.83 -19.34
C ILE A 83 4.78 -3.09 -20.07
N PRO A 84 4.69 -2.84 -21.39
CA PRO A 84 5.70 -2.08 -22.12
C PRO A 84 5.87 -0.66 -21.56
N ASP A 85 7.11 -0.17 -21.53
CA ASP A 85 7.47 1.13 -20.97
C ASP A 85 6.66 2.30 -21.58
N SER A 86 6.36 2.22 -22.89
CA SER A 86 5.56 3.21 -23.62
C SER A 86 4.12 3.34 -23.10
N SER A 87 3.54 2.24 -22.62
CA SER A 87 2.18 2.25 -22.05
C SER A 87 2.14 2.86 -20.65
N ILE A 88 3.25 2.80 -19.92
CA ILE A 88 3.37 3.35 -18.56
C ILE A 88 3.64 4.86 -18.61
N ALA A 89 4.47 5.33 -19.53
CA ALA A 89 4.78 6.75 -19.68
C ALA A 89 3.52 7.62 -19.87
N ASN A 90 2.54 7.10 -20.62
CA ASN A 90 1.25 7.76 -20.86
C ASN A 90 0.34 7.83 -19.61
N ALA A 91 0.61 7.04 -18.57
CA ALA A 91 -0.18 6.95 -17.35
C ALA A 91 0.34 7.82 -16.18
N SER A 92 1.48 8.50 -16.39
CA SER A 92 2.32 9.07 -15.32
C SER A 92 1.75 10.26 -14.54
N HIS A 93 0.56 10.76 -14.87
CA HIS A 93 0.00 11.95 -14.23
C HIS A 93 -0.53 11.72 -12.80
N ALA A 94 -0.64 10.47 -12.32
CA ALA A 94 -0.95 10.23 -10.91
C ALA A 94 -0.29 8.95 -10.36
N SER A 95 0.67 9.12 -9.43
CA SER A 95 1.48 8.04 -8.86
C SER A 95 0.68 6.92 -8.18
N TRP A 96 -0.49 7.23 -7.63
CA TRP A 96 -1.37 6.24 -6.99
C TRP A 96 -2.03 5.28 -7.99
N LEU A 97 -2.34 5.75 -9.21
CA LEU A 97 -2.90 4.90 -10.27
C LEU A 97 -1.91 3.83 -10.69
N LEU A 98 -0.62 4.16 -10.69
CA LEU A 98 0.44 3.25 -11.11
C LEU A 98 0.56 2.05 -10.16
N LYS A 99 0.41 2.26 -8.84
CA LYS A 99 0.40 1.14 -7.87
C LYS A 99 -0.70 0.13 -8.19
N HIS A 100 -1.95 0.58 -8.36
CA HIS A 100 -3.07 -0.30 -8.66
C HIS A 100 -2.95 -0.93 -10.04
N LEU A 101 -2.42 -0.20 -11.03
CA LEU A 101 -2.09 -0.74 -12.35
C LEU A 101 -1.13 -1.93 -12.22
N PHE A 102 -0.02 -1.76 -11.52
CA PHE A 102 0.98 -2.80 -11.37
C PHE A 102 0.46 -4.00 -10.57
N GLN A 103 -0.30 -3.75 -9.51
CA GLN A 103 -0.97 -4.81 -8.75
C GLN A 103 -2.01 -5.57 -9.59
N TYR A 104 -2.73 -4.90 -10.50
CA TYR A 104 -3.65 -5.54 -11.44
C TYR A 104 -2.93 -6.38 -12.51
N HIS A 105 -1.62 -6.17 -12.69
CA HIS A 105 -0.76 -6.93 -13.59
C HIS A 105 0.12 -7.95 -12.86
N ALA A 106 -0.11 -8.18 -11.56
CA ALA A 106 0.54 -9.23 -10.81
C ALA A 106 -0.51 -10.20 -10.28
N SER A 107 -0.17 -11.49 -10.17
CA SER A 107 -1.05 -12.54 -9.64
C SER A 107 -0.35 -13.26 -8.49
N PRO A 108 -1.07 -13.63 -7.42
CA PRO A 108 -0.51 -14.44 -6.33
C PRO A 108 -0.34 -15.92 -6.71
N LEU A 109 -0.62 -16.29 -7.96
CA LEU A 109 -0.44 -17.63 -8.51
C LEU A 109 0.83 -17.68 -9.36
N GLN A 110 1.53 -18.81 -9.34
CA GLN A 110 2.58 -19.09 -10.33
C GLN A 110 1.94 -19.66 -11.59
N LEU A 111 2.03 -18.94 -12.70
CA LEU A 111 1.33 -19.24 -13.95
C LEU A 111 2.32 -19.25 -15.11
N PRO A 112 3.19 -20.28 -15.25
CA PRO A 112 4.03 -20.45 -16.44
C PRO A 112 3.16 -20.56 -17.70
N MET A 113 3.72 -20.25 -18.87
CA MET A 113 2.95 -20.26 -20.12
C MET A 113 2.30 -21.63 -20.39
N LYS A 114 2.99 -22.71 -20.02
CA LYS A 114 2.46 -24.08 -20.08
C LYS A 114 1.18 -24.27 -19.27
N GLU A 115 1.07 -23.64 -18.10
CA GLU A 115 -0.13 -23.72 -17.25
C GLU A 115 -1.26 -22.83 -17.78
N LEU A 116 -0.91 -21.67 -18.36
CA LEU A 116 -1.91 -20.80 -19.02
C LEU A 116 -2.56 -21.49 -20.22
N LEU A 117 -1.79 -22.21 -21.03
CA LEU A 117 -2.29 -22.89 -22.23
C LEU A 117 -3.15 -24.13 -21.94
N LYS A 118 -3.01 -24.72 -20.76
CA LYS A 118 -3.89 -25.81 -20.30
C LYS A 118 -5.27 -25.33 -19.88
N LYS A 119 -5.41 -24.03 -19.58
CA LYS A 119 -6.69 -23.45 -19.16
C LYS A 119 -7.57 -23.18 -20.38
N HIS A 120 -8.88 -23.16 -20.17
CA HIS A 120 -9.84 -22.83 -21.22
C HIS A 120 -10.08 -21.32 -21.27
N LYS A 121 -10.44 -20.82 -22.45
CA LYS A 121 -10.99 -19.46 -22.61
C LYS A 121 -12.17 -19.27 -21.63
N GLY A 122 -12.20 -18.15 -20.91
CA GLY A 122 -13.18 -17.86 -19.86
C GLY A 122 -12.67 -18.14 -18.44
N SER A 123 -11.54 -18.86 -18.30
CA SER A 123 -10.87 -19.05 -17.00
C SER A 123 -10.41 -17.72 -16.42
N CYS A 124 -10.67 -17.52 -15.13
CA CYS A 124 -10.21 -16.35 -14.38
C CYS A 124 -9.17 -16.71 -13.32
N PHE A 125 -8.35 -15.73 -12.97
CA PHE A 125 -7.43 -15.82 -11.84
C PHE A 125 -7.32 -14.47 -11.11
N PRO A 126 -7.00 -14.50 -9.80
CA PRO A 126 -6.88 -13.29 -9.01
C PRO A 126 -5.64 -12.48 -9.42
N THR A 127 -5.74 -11.18 -9.21
CA THR A 127 -4.60 -10.26 -9.26
C THR A 127 -4.21 -9.83 -7.84
N LEU A 128 -3.09 -9.12 -7.70
CA LEU A 128 -2.73 -8.45 -6.45
C LEU A 128 -3.58 -7.20 -6.20
N PHE A 129 -4.31 -6.71 -7.20
CA PHE A 129 -5.30 -5.67 -7.00
C PHE A 129 -6.62 -6.29 -6.52
N HIS A 130 -6.93 -6.07 -5.25
CA HIS A 130 -7.94 -6.83 -4.53
C HIS A 130 -9.33 -6.77 -5.17
N GLY A 131 -10.02 -7.91 -5.20
CA GLY A 131 -11.37 -8.04 -5.79
C GLY A 131 -11.40 -7.88 -7.31
N LYS A 132 -10.25 -7.72 -7.97
CA LYS A 132 -10.16 -7.65 -9.43
C LYS A 132 -9.43 -8.89 -9.96
N ASN A 133 -10.17 -9.66 -10.73
CA ASN A 133 -9.63 -10.79 -11.49
C ASN A 133 -9.29 -10.35 -12.91
N VAL A 134 -8.51 -11.17 -13.59
CA VAL A 134 -8.29 -11.12 -15.04
C VAL A 134 -8.78 -12.44 -15.65
N ALA A 135 -9.18 -12.39 -16.92
CA ALA A 135 -9.71 -13.55 -17.63
C ALA A 135 -8.89 -13.89 -18.87
N LEU A 136 -8.77 -15.18 -19.14
CA LEU A 136 -8.27 -15.68 -20.42
C LEU A 136 -9.31 -15.46 -21.51
N THR A 137 -9.08 -14.49 -22.39
CA THR A 137 -10.00 -14.17 -23.48
C THR A 137 -9.75 -14.98 -24.74
N LYS A 138 -8.53 -15.51 -24.88
CA LYS A 138 -8.14 -16.40 -25.97
C LYS A 138 -7.06 -17.36 -25.48
N VAL A 139 -7.21 -18.63 -25.84
CA VAL A 139 -6.20 -19.66 -25.64
C VAL A 139 -6.17 -20.50 -26.91
N ASP A 140 -5.01 -20.58 -27.56
CA ASP A 140 -4.73 -21.45 -28.69
C ASP A 140 -3.44 -22.22 -28.41
N ASP A 141 -3.59 -23.48 -28.01
CA ASP A 141 -2.45 -24.35 -27.67
C ASP A 141 -1.54 -24.63 -28.88
N LYS A 142 -2.13 -24.75 -30.08
CA LYS A 142 -1.37 -25.04 -31.31
C LYS A 142 -0.49 -23.86 -31.70
N GLN A 143 -1.03 -22.65 -31.61
CA GLN A 143 -0.29 -21.42 -31.92
C GLN A 143 0.47 -20.88 -30.71
N ARG A 144 0.33 -21.50 -29.53
CA ARG A 144 0.90 -21.04 -28.25
C ARG A 144 0.48 -19.60 -27.92
N ILE A 145 -0.75 -19.22 -28.27
CA ILE A 145 -1.29 -17.87 -28.07
C ILE A 145 -2.16 -17.84 -26.82
N VAL A 146 -1.92 -16.86 -25.95
CA VAL A 146 -2.77 -16.53 -24.80
C VAL A 146 -3.06 -15.04 -24.82
N GLU A 147 -4.34 -14.69 -24.69
CA GLU A 147 -4.77 -13.32 -24.39
C GLU A 147 -5.43 -13.27 -23.02
N ILE A 148 -5.05 -12.27 -22.22
CA ILE A 148 -5.62 -11.96 -20.92
C ILE A 148 -6.32 -10.61 -21.06
N ASN A 149 -7.61 -10.52 -20.75
CA ASN A 149 -8.42 -9.32 -20.96
C ASN A 149 -8.25 -8.68 -22.36
N ARG A 150 -8.16 -9.51 -23.42
CA ARG A 150 -7.92 -9.10 -24.82
C ARG A 150 -6.54 -8.49 -25.08
N VAL A 151 -5.60 -8.66 -24.15
CA VAL A 151 -4.21 -8.29 -24.30
C VAL A 151 -3.39 -9.55 -24.52
N LEU A 152 -2.64 -9.58 -25.62
CA LEU A 152 -1.76 -10.69 -25.94
C LEU A 152 -0.57 -10.77 -24.96
N VAL A 153 -0.28 -11.98 -24.50
CA VAL A 153 1.02 -12.32 -23.88
C VAL A 153 2.07 -12.34 -24.99
N SER A 154 2.88 -11.29 -25.06
CA SER A 154 3.85 -11.05 -26.12
C SER A 154 5.17 -11.77 -25.90
N HIS A 155 5.58 -11.92 -24.64
CA HIS A 155 6.83 -12.57 -24.26
C HIS A 155 6.52 -13.60 -23.18
N PRO A 156 6.21 -14.85 -23.54
CA PRO A 156 5.95 -15.89 -22.56
C PRO A 156 7.22 -16.24 -21.79
N ASP A 157 7.10 -16.43 -20.48
CA ASP A 157 8.17 -16.93 -19.60
C ASP A 157 9.51 -16.16 -19.74
N ILE A 158 9.49 -14.82 -19.77
CA ILE A 158 10.70 -13.96 -19.72
C ILE A 158 11.62 -14.40 -18.58
N PHE A 159 11.01 -14.74 -17.44
CA PHE A 159 11.69 -15.28 -16.28
C PHE A 159 10.86 -16.40 -15.66
N LEU A 160 11.52 -17.52 -15.36
CA LEU A 160 10.89 -18.69 -14.75
C LEU A 160 11.91 -19.34 -13.82
N ASP A 161 11.93 -18.91 -12.55
CA ASP A 161 12.81 -19.48 -11.53
C ASP A 161 12.19 -19.37 -10.13
N GLY A 162 12.37 -20.43 -9.34
CA GLY A 162 11.82 -20.59 -8.01
C GLY A 162 10.33 -20.24 -7.95
N PRO A 163 9.91 -19.29 -7.09
CA PRO A 163 8.52 -18.89 -6.93
C PRO A 163 7.99 -17.86 -7.95
N LEU A 164 8.84 -17.35 -8.84
CA LEU A 164 8.55 -16.18 -9.66
C LEU A 164 8.44 -16.55 -11.14
N THR A 165 7.32 -16.14 -11.75
CA THR A 165 7.11 -16.20 -13.20
C THR A 165 6.90 -14.79 -13.73
N ILE A 166 7.49 -14.48 -14.87
CA ILE A 166 7.31 -13.18 -15.53
C ILE A 166 6.99 -13.40 -17.00
N HIS A 167 5.91 -12.78 -17.46
CA HIS A 167 5.53 -12.67 -18.86
C HIS A 167 5.55 -11.21 -19.30
N GLY A 168 5.85 -10.94 -20.55
CA GLY A 168 5.56 -9.64 -21.18
C GLY A 168 4.19 -9.66 -21.85
N VAL A 169 3.45 -8.55 -21.76
CA VAL A 169 2.18 -8.35 -22.45
C VAL A 169 2.25 -7.19 -23.44
N LEU A 170 1.33 -7.11 -24.40
CA LEU A 170 1.33 -6.01 -25.38
C LEU A 170 0.87 -4.66 -24.82
N GLY A 171 0.21 -4.63 -23.66
CA GLY A 171 -0.29 -3.40 -23.06
C GLY A 171 -1.04 -3.64 -21.76
N PRO A 172 -1.67 -2.59 -21.18
CA PRO A 172 -2.44 -2.72 -19.96
C PRO A 172 -3.73 -3.53 -20.12
N PHE A 173 -4.08 -4.35 -19.12
CA PHE A 173 -5.34 -5.12 -19.05
C PHE A 173 -6.61 -4.27 -18.87
N THR A 174 -6.47 -2.95 -18.76
CA THR A 174 -7.57 -1.99 -18.64
C THR A 174 -7.30 -0.77 -19.52
N SER A 175 -8.37 -0.11 -19.96
CA SER A 175 -8.26 1.17 -20.66
C SER A 175 -7.70 2.24 -19.71
N MET A 176 -6.74 3.02 -20.21
CA MET A 176 -6.11 4.15 -19.51
C MET A 176 -6.66 5.49 -20.02
N ASP A 177 -7.89 5.52 -20.56
CA ASP A 177 -8.52 6.76 -21.07
C ASP A 177 -8.67 7.79 -19.92
N PRO A 178 -8.07 9.00 -20.05
CA PRO A 178 -8.09 10.05 -19.04
C PRO A 178 -9.49 10.44 -18.54
N ARG A 179 -10.54 10.22 -19.34
CA ARG A 179 -11.92 10.53 -18.97
C ARG A 179 -12.45 9.66 -17.81
N TYR A 180 -11.85 8.50 -17.58
CA TYR A 180 -12.21 7.59 -16.50
C TYR A 180 -11.27 7.69 -15.29
N VAL A 181 -10.13 8.36 -15.44
CA VAL A 181 -9.11 8.51 -14.39
C VAL A 181 -9.64 9.31 -13.19
N ASN A 182 -10.53 10.27 -13.41
CA ASN A 182 -11.16 11.06 -12.35
C ASN A 182 -12.17 10.27 -11.49
N GLN A 183 -12.55 9.07 -11.92
CA GLN A 183 -13.58 8.24 -11.24
C GLN A 183 -12.99 7.02 -10.50
N GLY A 184 -11.67 6.80 -10.58
CA GLY A 184 -10.98 5.73 -9.84
C GLY A 184 -11.10 4.32 -10.45
N TRP A 185 -10.36 3.36 -9.86
CA TRP A 185 -10.29 1.95 -10.30
C TRP A 185 -11.58 1.14 -10.02
N ASP A 186 -12.59 1.79 -9.42
CA ASP A 186 -13.90 1.20 -9.09
C ASP A 186 -14.69 0.81 -10.36
N HIS A 187 -14.44 1.47 -11.49
CA HIS A 187 -15.09 1.21 -12.78
C HIS A 187 -14.51 0.05 -13.59
N ILE A 188 -13.40 -0.57 -13.15
CA ILE A 188 -12.90 -1.77 -13.82
C ILE A 188 -13.94 -2.86 -13.64
N GLN A 189 -14.71 -3.09 -14.71
CA GLN A 189 -15.67 -4.15 -14.78
C GLN A 189 -14.91 -5.48 -14.70
N ALA A 190 -15.22 -6.26 -13.66
CA ALA A 190 -14.65 -7.59 -13.54
C ALA A 190 -14.96 -8.38 -14.82
N PRO A 191 -13.99 -9.10 -15.39
CA PRO A 191 -14.25 -9.88 -16.57
C PRO A 191 -15.30 -10.96 -16.29
N ILE A 192 -16.07 -11.33 -17.31
CA ILE A 192 -17.05 -12.41 -17.21
C ILE A 192 -16.27 -13.72 -17.11
N CYS A 193 -16.37 -14.38 -15.95
CA CYS A 193 -15.72 -15.64 -15.65
C CYS A 193 -16.71 -16.80 -15.83
N ASP A 194 -16.26 -17.88 -16.46
CA ASP A 194 -17.05 -19.11 -16.52
C ASP A 194 -17.20 -19.67 -15.10
N SER A 195 -18.45 -19.74 -14.62
CA SER A 195 -18.80 -19.98 -13.21
C SER A 195 -18.46 -21.38 -12.70
N ASN A 196 -17.94 -22.28 -13.55
CA ASN A 196 -17.75 -23.70 -13.24
C ASN A 196 -16.36 -24.06 -12.67
N LEU A 197 -15.42 -23.12 -12.54
CA LEU A 197 -14.06 -23.43 -12.05
C LEU A 197 -13.47 -22.44 -11.04
N SER A 198 -14.28 -21.58 -10.41
CA SER A 198 -13.82 -20.77 -9.28
C SER A 198 -13.78 -21.60 -7.99
N LEU A 199 -12.83 -22.53 -7.88
CA LEU A 199 -12.43 -22.99 -6.56
C LEU A 199 -11.77 -21.81 -5.84
N VAL A 200 -12.45 -21.39 -4.77
CA VAL A 200 -12.10 -20.33 -3.82
C VAL A 200 -12.19 -18.91 -4.37
N SER A 201 -13.42 -18.50 -4.69
CA SER A 201 -13.86 -17.21 -4.18
C SER A 201 -15.04 -17.51 -3.27
N GLU A 202 -14.75 -17.62 -1.97
CA GLU A 202 -15.78 -17.40 -0.96
C GLU A 202 -16.15 -15.92 -1.08
N VAL A 203 -16.96 -15.63 -2.10
CA VAL A 203 -17.73 -14.40 -2.21
C VAL A 203 -18.70 -14.50 -1.05
N VAL A 204 -18.25 -14.04 0.12
CA VAL A 204 -19.19 -13.45 1.05
C VAL A 204 -19.84 -12.35 0.23
N VAL A 205 -21.07 -12.60 -0.21
CA VAL A 205 -21.98 -11.57 -0.68
C VAL A 205 -22.19 -10.68 0.54
N VAL A 206 -21.24 -9.77 0.79
CA VAL A 206 -21.42 -8.70 1.74
C VAL A 206 -22.42 -7.80 1.06
N ASP A 207 -23.66 -7.95 1.48
CA ASP A 207 -24.79 -7.08 1.22
C ASP A 207 -24.29 -5.62 1.06
N ALA A 208 -24.29 -5.14 -0.19
CA ALA A 208 -23.70 -3.87 -0.61
C ALA A 208 -24.33 -2.66 0.11
N LYS A 209 -25.42 -2.87 0.88
CA LYS A 209 -26.08 -1.85 1.70
C LYS A 209 -25.43 -1.59 3.06
N ASN A 210 -24.43 -2.39 3.49
CA ASN A 210 -23.92 -2.34 4.87
C ASN A 210 -22.46 -1.90 5.05
N VAL A 211 -21.79 -1.47 3.98
CA VAL A 211 -20.36 -1.12 3.99
C VAL A 211 -20.16 0.40 4.06
N VAL A 212 -19.08 0.85 4.72
CA VAL A 212 -18.66 2.26 4.75
C VAL A 212 -18.20 2.69 3.35
N GLU A 213 -18.75 3.79 2.84
CA GLU A 213 -18.34 4.39 1.55
C GLU A 213 -17.02 5.16 1.69
N TRP A 214 -15.90 4.46 1.68
CA TRP A 214 -14.56 5.04 1.92
C TRP A 214 -14.15 6.11 0.90
N THR A 215 -14.51 5.94 -0.37
CA THR A 215 -14.26 6.97 -1.41
C THR A 215 -14.92 8.30 -1.05
N ASN A 216 -16.13 8.25 -0.48
CA ASN A 216 -16.86 9.43 -0.04
C ASN A 216 -16.19 10.05 1.21
N VAL A 217 -15.76 9.22 2.17
CA VAL A 217 -15.00 9.65 3.36
C VAL A 217 -13.74 10.42 2.95
N ILE A 218 -12.93 9.87 2.05
CA ILE A 218 -11.68 10.47 1.58
C ILE A 218 -11.95 11.81 0.89
N ARG A 219 -12.94 11.86 -0.02
CA ARG A 219 -13.34 13.09 -0.70
C ARG A 219 -13.78 14.18 0.28
N LEU A 220 -14.60 13.80 1.27
CA LEU A 220 -15.11 14.75 2.27
C LEU A 220 -14.00 15.26 3.19
N LEU A 221 -13.09 14.40 3.66
CA LEU A 221 -11.91 14.79 4.44
C LEU A 221 -11.08 15.85 3.69
N SER A 222 -10.76 15.59 2.42
CA SER A 222 -10.03 16.54 1.58
C SER A 222 -10.77 17.88 1.45
N SER A 223 -12.09 17.85 1.23
CA SER A 223 -12.90 19.08 1.13
C SER A 223 -13.01 19.89 2.43
N LYS A 224 -12.72 19.26 3.57
CA LYS A 224 -12.75 19.87 4.91
C LYS A 224 -11.37 20.31 5.41
N GLY A 225 -10.34 20.21 4.57
CA GLY A 225 -8.98 20.65 4.90
C GLY A 225 -8.08 19.58 5.52
N PHE A 226 -8.52 18.32 5.58
CA PHE A 226 -7.74 17.20 6.13
C PHE A 226 -7.00 16.43 5.02
N VAL A 227 -6.36 17.17 4.10
CA VAL A 227 -5.84 16.65 2.83
C VAL A 227 -4.72 15.64 3.03
N SER A 228 -3.75 15.94 3.91
CA SER A 228 -2.60 15.07 4.18
C SER A 228 -3.03 13.71 4.76
N PHE A 229 -3.98 13.73 5.70
CA PHE A 229 -4.57 12.51 6.25
C PHE A 229 -5.40 11.75 5.22
N ALA A 230 -6.19 12.44 4.38
CA ALA A 230 -6.96 11.80 3.32
C ALA A 230 -6.07 11.07 2.30
N ILE A 231 -4.93 11.65 1.93
CA ILE A 231 -3.93 11.01 1.07
C ILE A 231 -3.33 9.78 1.76
N GLY A 232 -2.94 9.91 3.03
CA GLY A 232 -2.41 8.80 3.82
C GLY A 232 -3.39 7.63 3.90
N LEU A 233 -4.64 7.91 4.29
CA LEU A 233 -5.73 6.94 4.36
C LEU A 233 -5.97 6.25 3.02
N ASN A 234 -6.09 7.03 1.93
CA ASN A 234 -6.31 6.47 0.59
C ASN A 234 -5.18 5.53 0.15
N SER A 235 -3.93 5.83 0.54
CA SER A 235 -2.76 5.07 0.12
C SER A 235 -2.67 3.66 0.72
N VAL A 236 -3.31 3.44 1.87
CA VAL A 236 -3.26 2.19 2.65
C VAL A 236 -4.63 1.55 2.85
N LEU A 237 -5.69 2.14 2.28
CA LEU A 237 -7.07 1.69 2.46
C LEU A 237 -7.26 0.22 2.08
N ASP A 238 -6.69 -0.22 0.96
CA ASP A 238 -6.82 -1.60 0.50
C ASP A 238 -6.25 -2.60 1.50
N GLY A 239 -5.11 -2.27 2.14
CA GLY A 239 -4.52 -3.09 3.21
C GLY A 239 -5.42 -3.16 4.43
N ILE A 240 -6.03 -2.03 4.82
CA ILE A 240 -6.99 -1.97 5.94
C ILE A 240 -8.23 -2.83 5.68
N LEU A 241 -8.73 -2.84 4.44
CA LEU A 241 -9.90 -3.62 4.05
C LEU A 241 -9.61 -5.12 3.91
N TYR A 242 -8.34 -5.51 3.73
CA TYR A 242 -7.92 -6.88 3.52
C TYR A 242 -8.04 -7.78 4.76
N ASP A 243 -7.88 -7.22 5.97
CA ASP A 243 -7.79 -8.00 7.23
C ASP A 243 -9.09 -8.71 7.67
N LYS A 244 -10.11 -8.77 6.81
CA LYS A 244 -11.45 -9.32 7.10
C LYS A 244 -12.11 -8.68 8.34
N VAL A 245 -11.59 -7.54 8.82
CA VAL A 245 -12.21 -6.77 9.88
C VAL A 245 -13.52 -6.22 9.33
N LYS A 246 -14.65 -6.64 9.88
CA LYS A 246 -15.96 -6.13 9.49
C LYS A 246 -16.10 -4.67 9.93
N LEU A 247 -15.70 -3.75 9.06
CA LEU A 247 -15.84 -2.30 9.24
C LEU A 247 -17.28 -1.85 8.92
N ASN A 248 -18.26 -2.49 9.56
CA ASN A 248 -19.68 -2.16 9.40
C ASN A 248 -20.00 -0.75 9.93
N SER A 249 -19.24 -0.29 10.92
CA SER A 249 -19.29 1.08 11.38
C SER A 249 -17.96 1.52 11.96
N VAL A 250 -17.58 2.78 11.78
CA VAL A 250 -16.24 3.26 12.17
C VAL A 250 -16.27 4.64 12.80
N THR A 251 -15.29 4.91 13.66
CA THR A 251 -14.90 6.25 14.07
C THR A 251 -13.51 6.52 13.54
N VAL A 252 -13.34 7.64 12.85
CA VAL A 252 -12.05 8.09 12.31
C VAL A 252 -11.63 9.36 13.03
N PHE A 253 -10.44 9.38 13.60
CA PHE A 253 -9.84 10.57 14.17
C PHE A 253 -8.88 11.17 13.14
N ALA A 254 -9.23 12.33 12.57
CA ALA A 254 -8.49 12.94 11.48
C ALA A 254 -7.69 14.14 11.98
N PRO A 255 -6.35 14.12 11.93
CA PRO A 255 -5.54 15.31 12.19
C PRO A 255 -5.50 16.22 10.95
N PRO A 256 -5.52 17.56 11.11
CA PRO A 256 -5.44 18.49 9.99
C PRO A 256 -4.08 18.39 9.28
N GLU A 257 -3.01 18.20 10.05
CA GLU A 257 -1.66 17.94 9.55
C GLU A 257 -1.25 16.50 9.85
N PHE A 258 -0.82 15.78 8.82
CA PHE A 258 -0.43 14.38 8.90
C PHE A 258 0.94 14.17 8.25
N SER A 259 1.99 14.37 9.04
CA SER A 259 3.41 14.30 8.61
C SER A 259 3.84 12.89 8.17
N PHE A 260 3.12 11.85 8.57
CA PHE A 260 3.42 10.45 8.24
C PHE A 260 3.10 10.07 6.79
N VAL A 261 2.46 10.94 6.00
CA VAL A 261 2.07 10.63 4.61
C VAL A 261 3.27 10.23 3.73
N ALA A 262 4.48 10.67 4.06
CA ALA A 262 5.72 10.32 3.36
C ALA A 262 6.50 9.15 3.99
N SER A 263 5.95 8.49 5.01
CA SER A 263 6.58 7.33 5.67
C SER A 263 6.55 6.07 4.79
N ALA A 264 7.39 5.09 5.13
CA ALA A 264 7.34 3.76 4.51
C ALA A 264 5.93 3.14 4.64
N SER A 265 5.48 2.41 3.61
CA SER A 265 4.10 1.93 3.50
C SER A 265 3.61 1.18 4.74
N ALA A 266 4.45 0.32 5.33
CA ALA A 266 4.10 -0.45 6.53
C ALA A 266 3.89 0.44 7.77
N LEU A 267 4.71 1.49 7.93
CA LEU A 267 4.57 2.45 9.03
C LEU A 267 3.33 3.33 8.82
N LEU A 268 3.14 3.83 7.61
CA LEU A 268 1.96 4.60 7.23
C LEU A 268 0.67 3.82 7.52
N GLU A 269 0.61 2.55 7.10
CA GLU A 269 -0.55 1.69 7.33
C GLU A 269 -0.83 1.51 8.83
N LYS A 270 0.21 1.22 9.62
CA LYS A 270 0.08 1.05 11.07
C LYS A 270 -0.42 2.33 11.76
N ILE A 271 0.07 3.49 11.36
CA ILE A 271 -0.34 4.77 11.93
C ILE A 271 -1.77 5.12 11.51
N VAL A 272 -2.16 4.95 10.25
CA VAL A 272 -3.54 5.18 9.81
C VAL A 272 -4.51 4.27 10.56
N ARG A 273 -4.17 2.99 10.76
CA ARG A 273 -4.97 2.03 11.55
C ARG A 273 -5.17 2.47 12.99
N LEU A 274 -4.19 3.14 13.61
CA LEU A 274 -4.29 3.67 14.97
C LEU A 274 -5.39 4.75 15.08
N HIS A 275 -5.65 5.47 13.99
CA HIS A 275 -6.66 6.53 13.93
C HIS A 275 -8.08 6.02 13.66
N ILE A 276 -8.27 4.71 13.51
CA ILE A 276 -9.56 4.10 13.16
C ILE A 276 -10.00 3.16 14.29
N VAL A 277 -11.21 3.40 14.79
CA VAL A 277 -11.91 2.51 15.74
C VAL A 277 -13.04 1.80 14.98
N PRO A 278 -13.14 0.46 15.02
CA PRO A 278 -14.16 -0.33 14.31
C PRO A 278 -15.55 -0.27 14.99
N ARG A 279 -15.94 0.92 15.46
CA ARG A 279 -17.25 1.22 16.03
C ARG A 279 -17.54 2.70 15.82
N LYS A 280 -18.74 3.06 15.36
CA LYS A 280 -19.18 4.46 15.32
C LYS A 280 -19.42 4.98 16.74
N LEU A 281 -18.78 6.08 17.11
CA LEU A 281 -18.87 6.76 18.40
C LEU A 281 -18.93 8.26 18.17
N THR A 282 -20.12 8.83 18.32
CA THR A 282 -20.35 10.27 18.30
C THR A 282 -19.62 10.96 19.44
N TYR A 283 -19.45 12.28 19.37
CA TYR A 283 -18.80 13.04 20.43
C TYR A 283 -19.53 12.89 21.77
N MET A 284 -20.87 12.83 21.77
CA MET A 284 -21.64 12.64 23.00
C MET A 284 -21.46 11.24 23.60
N GLU A 285 -21.35 10.21 22.76
CA GLU A 285 -21.03 8.86 23.21
C GLU A 285 -19.63 8.80 23.80
N LEU A 286 -18.62 9.38 23.12
CA LEU A 286 -17.26 9.47 23.65
C LEU A 286 -17.20 10.25 24.97
N ALA A 287 -17.90 11.38 25.07
CA ALA A 287 -17.97 12.21 26.28
C ALA A 287 -18.78 11.58 27.42
N SER A 288 -19.53 10.51 27.14
CA SER A 288 -20.25 9.72 28.15
C SER A 288 -19.42 8.57 28.72
N LEU A 289 -18.29 8.23 28.08
CA LEU A 289 -17.40 7.19 28.57
C LEU A 289 -16.70 7.67 29.86
N PRO A 290 -16.41 6.74 30.79
CA PRO A 290 -15.63 7.08 31.98
C PRO A 290 -14.20 7.49 31.58
N ALA A 291 -13.57 8.30 32.44
CA ALA A 291 -12.15 8.61 32.29
C ALA A 291 -11.33 7.30 32.23
N ASN A 292 -10.29 7.29 31.40
CA ASN A 292 -9.45 6.14 31.09
C ASN A 292 -10.14 4.97 30.37
N ALA A 293 -11.37 5.15 29.86
CA ALA A 293 -12.01 4.18 29.00
C ALA A 293 -11.12 3.87 27.79
N SER A 294 -10.98 2.59 27.46
CA SER A 294 -10.14 2.15 26.35
C SER A 294 -10.97 1.92 25.09
N LEU A 295 -10.44 2.37 23.96
CA LEU A 295 -11.02 2.24 22.62
C LEU A 295 -10.08 1.38 21.77
N SER A 296 -10.55 0.22 21.33
CA SER A 296 -9.78 -0.64 20.43
C SER A 296 -9.64 0.00 19.05
N THR A 297 -8.41 0.05 18.54
CA THR A 297 -8.11 0.52 17.18
C THR A 297 -7.99 -0.65 16.20
N LEU A 298 -7.68 -0.36 14.93
CA LEU A 298 -7.32 -1.38 13.94
C LEU A 298 -5.88 -1.89 14.07
N VAL A 299 -5.10 -1.38 15.03
CA VAL A 299 -3.78 -1.93 15.38
C VAL A 299 -3.95 -2.89 16.56
N PRO A 300 -3.66 -4.19 16.40
CA PRO A 300 -3.78 -5.16 17.49
C PRO A 300 -3.01 -4.72 18.75
N GLY A 301 -3.66 -4.80 19.91
CA GLY A 301 -3.07 -4.46 21.21
C GLY A 301 -2.85 -2.97 21.47
N HIS A 302 -3.12 -2.08 20.52
CA HIS A 302 -2.96 -0.63 20.72
C HIS A 302 -4.35 0.00 20.91
N LEU A 303 -4.58 0.51 22.12
CA LEU A 303 -5.84 1.09 22.55
C LEU A 303 -5.68 2.59 22.70
N LEU A 304 -6.66 3.37 22.23
CA LEU A 304 -6.75 4.79 22.57
C LEU A 304 -7.46 4.93 23.91
N ARG A 305 -7.03 5.89 24.74
CA ARG A 305 -7.66 6.15 26.04
C ARG A 305 -8.47 7.43 26.00
N VAL A 306 -9.66 7.42 26.59
CA VAL A 306 -10.38 8.66 26.91
C VAL A 306 -9.63 9.34 28.05
N SER A 307 -9.00 10.47 27.76
CA SER A 307 -8.22 11.22 28.74
C SER A 307 -9.11 11.88 29.77
N GLU A 308 -8.56 12.14 30.95
CA GLU A 308 -9.27 12.80 32.03
C GLU A 308 -9.50 14.28 31.67
N GLY A 309 -10.76 14.62 31.36
CA GLY A 309 -11.14 15.99 31.06
C GLY A 309 -11.32 16.83 32.33
N VAL A 310 -10.98 18.12 32.26
CA VAL A 310 -11.48 19.13 33.20
C VAL A 310 -13.02 19.06 33.18
N LYS A 311 -13.68 19.18 34.35
CA LYS A 311 -15.12 18.91 34.62
C LYS A 311 -16.16 19.45 33.61
N ASN A 312 -15.76 20.27 32.64
CA ASN A 312 -16.59 20.75 31.55
C ASN A 312 -16.37 19.87 30.30
N LYS A 313 -17.42 19.17 29.85
CA LYS A 313 -17.49 18.29 28.66
C LYS A 313 -17.13 18.94 27.30
N ARG A 314 -16.48 20.10 27.28
CA ARG A 314 -16.10 20.87 26.08
C ARG A 314 -14.69 20.54 25.58
N ASP A 315 -13.83 19.97 26.43
CA ASP A 315 -12.45 19.64 26.09
C ASP A 315 -12.18 18.14 26.18
N LEU A 316 -12.95 17.35 25.41
CA LEU A 316 -12.72 15.91 25.31
C LEU A 316 -11.39 15.63 24.61
N MET A 317 -10.55 14.83 25.26
CA MET A 317 -9.26 14.39 24.76
C MET A 317 -9.24 12.86 24.65
N ILE A 318 -8.59 12.38 23.60
CA ILE A 318 -8.32 10.96 23.37
C ILE A 318 -6.80 10.83 23.30
N ASN A 319 -6.20 10.02 24.17
CA ASN A 319 -4.75 9.84 24.26
C ASN A 319 -3.98 11.17 24.35
N GLU A 320 -4.46 12.09 25.20
CA GLU A 320 -3.97 13.45 25.40
C GLU A 320 -4.08 14.37 24.16
N VAL A 321 -4.77 13.92 23.11
CA VAL A 321 -5.05 14.71 21.92
C VAL A 321 -6.46 15.26 21.95
N LYS A 322 -6.61 16.57 21.78
CA LYS A 322 -7.91 17.25 21.81
C LYS A 322 -8.73 16.96 20.55
N ILE A 323 -10.02 16.67 20.73
CA ILE A 323 -10.99 16.72 19.64
C ILE A 323 -11.36 18.19 19.39
N VAL A 324 -10.93 18.73 18.24
CA VAL A 324 -11.11 20.15 17.87
C VAL A 324 -12.29 20.37 16.91
N ALA A 325 -12.67 19.34 16.15
CA ALA A 325 -13.84 19.37 15.27
C ALA A 325 -14.70 18.12 15.52
N PRO A 326 -15.56 18.13 16.56
CA PRO A 326 -16.40 17.00 16.90
C PRO A 326 -17.44 16.73 15.81
N ASN A 327 -17.68 15.46 15.49
CA ASN A 327 -18.63 15.02 14.45
C ASN A 327 -18.46 15.78 13.12
N LEU A 328 -17.22 16.10 12.74
CA LEU A 328 -16.86 16.83 11.51
C LEU A 328 -17.61 16.30 10.29
N LEU A 329 -17.70 14.98 10.18
CA LEU A 329 -18.52 14.27 9.20
C LEU A 329 -19.24 13.12 9.91
N GLU A 330 -20.53 12.99 9.67
CA GLU A 330 -21.33 11.95 10.29
C GLU A 330 -22.29 11.32 9.28
N SER A 331 -22.38 10.00 9.33
CA SER A 331 -23.39 9.22 8.61
C SER A 331 -23.95 8.13 9.51
N LYS A 332 -24.82 7.26 8.98
CA LYS A 332 -25.30 6.08 9.72
C LYS A 332 -24.18 5.08 10.03
N LYS A 333 -23.10 5.08 9.25
CA LYS A 333 -22.05 4.04 9.30
C LYS A 333 -20.71 4.58 9.80
N PHE A 334 -20.44 5.87 9.65
CA PHE A 334 -19.19 6.43 10.13
C PHE A 334 -19.40 7.75 10.87
N VAL A 335 -18.43 8.09 11.68
CA VAL A 335 -18.25 9.44 12.23
C VAL A 335 -16.77 9.79 12.18
N ILE A 336 -16.48 11.04 11.85
CA ILE A 336 -15.13 11.57 11.78
C ILE A 336 -15.02 12.71 12.77
N HIS A 337 -14.01 12.66 13.62
CA HIS A 337 -13.66 13.73 14.56
C HIS A 337 -12.34 14.34 14.10
N GLY A 338 -12.30 15.66 13.93
CA GLY A 338 -11.04 16.35 13.75
C GLY A 338 -10.30 16.46 15.08
N ILE A 339 -9.04 16.04 15.11
CA ILE A 339 -8.17 16.07 16.29
C ILE A 339 -7.05 17.09 16.13
N SER A 340 -6.47 17.58 17.21
CA SER A 340 -5.46 18.65 17.16
C SER A 340 -4.14 18.22 16.50
N GLN A 341 -3.76 16.95 16.62
CA GLN A 341 -2.53 16.37 16.08
C GLN A 341 -2.69 14.87 15.86
N ALA A 342 -1.80 14.25 15.09
CA ALA A 342 -1.83 12.80 14.87
C ALA A 342 -1.54 12.03 16.17
N PHE A 343 -2.14 10.84 16.31
CA PHE A 343 -1.71 9.87 17.31
C PHE A 343 -0.37 9.28 16.92
N GLU A 344 0.51 9.17 17.90
CA GLU A 344 1.81 8.52 17.77
C GLU A 344 1.75 7.10 18.34
N LEU A 345 2.56 6.21 17.78
CA LEU A 345 2.78 4.90 18.38
C LEU A 345 3.85 5.10 19.46
N ASP A 346 3.50 4.88 20.72
CA ASP A 346 4.52 4.75 21.76
C ASP A 346 5.45 3.60 21.34
N GLU A 347 6.74 3.91 21.14
CA GLU A 347 7.74 2.88 20.87
C GLU A 347 7.69 1.83 21.98
N LEU A 348 7.80 0.55 21.61
CA LEU A 348 8.03 -0.54 22.56
C LEU A 348 9.10 -0.11 23.58
N PRO A 349 8.95 -0.45 24.87
CA PRO A 349 9.79 0.11 25.93
C PRO A 349 11.25 -0.04 25.57
N ASN A 350 11.98 1.08 25.55
CA ASN A 350 13.43 1.13 25.51
C ASN A 350 13.97 0.08 26.48
N ILE A 351 14.49 -1.03 25.95
CA ILE A 351 15.33 -1.93 26.73
C ILE A 351 16.69 -1.24 26.77
N SER A 352 16.78 -0.22 27.61
CA SER A 352 18.06 0.31 28.05
C SER A 352 18.71 -0.73 28.95
N ARG A 353 19.78 -1.34 28.49
CA ARG A 353 20.95 -1.69 29.30
C ARG A 353 22.20 -1.83 28.44
#